data_AF-A0A4Q8LYR6-F1
#
_entry.id   AF-A0A4Q8LYR6-F1
#
_cell.length_a   1.000
_cell.length_b   1.000
_cell.length_c   1.000
_cell.angle_alpha   90.00
_cell.angle_beta   90.00
_cell.angle_gamma   90.00
#
_symmetry.space_group_name_H-M   'P 1'
#
loop_
_entity.id
_entity.type
_entity.pdbx_description
1 polymer ?
#
loop_
_entity_poly.entity_id
_entity_poly.type
_entity_poly.pdbx_seq_one_letter_code
_entity_poly.pdbx_strand_id
1 'polypeptide(L)'
;MASQASRFLFLFLLGLLVGGVITVMGMRALQARQDPFPHSVMHVMAKQTDVLKANLAANRCTASDALPRLQTLRAVSNDLETAFPDLAEDSRFVTHAGQLRATLDGALSAPPVGCPDTKAVVARIGEACKACHDDFAH
;
A
#
# COMPACT_ATOMS: atom_id res chain seq x y z
N MET A 1 -15.57 28.53 49.25
CA MET A 1 -14.80 27.29 49.49
C MET A 1 -15.22 26.29 48.43
N ALA A 2 -14.32 25.84 47.55
CA ALA A 2 -14.64 24.78 46.59
C ALA A 2 -15.10 23.53 47.35
N SER A 3 -16.25 22.96 46.99
CA SER A 3 -16.75 21.76 47.67
C SER A 3 -15.82 20.58 47.42
N GLN A 4 -15.82 19.60 48.32
CA GLN A 4 -15.06 18.35 48.15
C GLN A 4 -15.32 17.73 46.75
N ALA A 5 -16.57 17.75 46.29
CA ALA A 5 -16.96 17.22 45.00
C ALA A 5 -16.30 17.94 43.81
N SER A 6 -16.15 19.27 43.84
CA SER A 6 -15.50 20.00 42.73
C SER A 6 -14.00 19.75 42.68
N ARG A 7 -13.35 19.49 43.81
CA ARG A 7 -11.93 19.08 43.88
C ARG A 7 -11.72 17.68 43.31
N PHE A 8 -12.57 16.72 43.67
CA PHE A 8 -12.48 15.36 43.12
C PHE A 8 -12.77 15.31 41.63
N LEU A 9 -13.76 16.07 41.14
CA LEU A 9 -14.07 16.14 39.72
C LEU A 9 -12.91 16.78 38.92
N PHE A 10 -12.27 17.83 39.46
CA PHE A 10 -11.09 18.42 38.85
C PHE A 10 -9.91 17.42 38.77
N LEU A 11 -9.61 16.70 39.85
CA LEU A 11 -8.55 15.69 39.87
C LEU A 11 -8.84 14.54 38.90
N PHE A 12 -10.11 14.11 38.79
CA PHE A 12 -10.53 13.10 37.83
C PHE A 12 -10.29 13.56 36.39
N LEU A 13 -10.72 14.77 36.02
CA LEU A 13 -10.50 15.32 34.69
C LEU A 13 -9.01 15.50 34.39
N LEU A 14 -8.23 15.96 35.37
CA LEU A 14 -6.78 16.08 35.21
C LEU A 14 -6.13 14.70 34.99
N GLY A 15 -6.53 13.69 35.76
CA GLY A 15 -6.07 12.31 35.60
C GLY A 15 -6.43 11.73 34.23
N LEU A 16 -7.65 11.97 33.75
CA LEU A 16 -8.10 11.55 32.42
C LEU A 16 -7.28 12.23 31.32
N LEU A 17 -7.01 13.53 31.45
CA LEU A 17 -6.20 14.28 30.49
C LEU A 17 -4.76 13.76 30.45
N VAL A 18 -4.11 13.63 31.61
CA VAL A 18 -2.74 13.13 31.70
C VAL A 18 -2.64 11.68 31.21
N GLY A 19 -3.56 10.81 31.64
CA GLY A 19 -3.65 9.43 31.17
C GLY A 19 -3.86 9.33 29.67
N GLY A 20 -4.72 10.18 29.10
CA GLY A 20 -4.94 10.28 27.66
C GLY A 20 -3.68 10.68 26.90
N VAL A 21 -2.97 11.72 27.37
CA VAL A 21 -1.70 12.16 26.76
C VAL A 21 -0.64 11.07 26.81
N ILE A 22 -0.46 10.40 27.97
CA ILE A 22 0.50 9.30 28.12
C ILE A 22 0.17 8.16 27.16
N THR A 23 -1.11 7.79 27.07
CA THR A 23 -1.56 6.70 26.18
C THR A 23 -1.27 7.01 24.72
N VAL A 24 -1.63 8.21 24.24
CA VAL A 24 -1.39 8.62 22.85
C VAL A 24 0.11 8.69 22.54
N MET A 25 0.92 9.23 23.45
CA MET A 25 2.38 9.29 23.26
C MET A 25 3.02 7.91 23.29
N GLY A 26 2.54 7.01 24.16
CA GLY A 26 2.94 5.61 24.18
C GLY A 26 2.62 4.89 22.88
N MET A 27 1.39 5.04 22.36
CA MET A 27 0.99 4.49 21.06
C MET A 27 1.85 5.04 19.91
N ARG A 28 2.10 6.35 19.87
CA ARG A 28 2.97 6.98 18.87
C ARG A 28 4.40 6.46 18.93
N ALA A 29 4.93 6.24 20.14
CA ALA A 29 6.27 5.68 20.32
C ALA A 29 6.36 4.24 19.83
N LEU A 30 5.33 3.43 20.03
CA LEU A 30 5.26 2.07 19.49
C LEU A 30 5.15 2.08 17.96
N GLN A 31 4.30 2.95 17.42
CA GLN A 31 4.09 3.07 15.98
C GLN A 31 5.34 3.58 15.25
N ALA A 32 6.10 4.49 15.86
CA ALA A 32 7.38 4.97 15.32
C ALA A 32 8.48 3.88 15.29
N ARG A 33 8.32 2.78 16.03
CA ARG A 33 9.22 1.63 15.98
C ARG A 33 8.83 0.62 14.90
N GLN A 34 7.61 0.70 14.37
CA GLN A 34 7.18 -0.14 13.25
C GLN A 34 7.68 0.52 11.97
N ASP A 35 8.33 -0.25 11.10
CA ASP A 35 8.67 0.24 9.78
C ASP A 35 7.39 0.30 8.91
N PRO A 36 6.90 1.49 8.53
CA PRO A 36 5.70 1.60 7.72
C PRO A 36 5.96 1.27 6.24
N PHE A 37 7.21 1.06 5.85
CA PHE A 37 7.64 0.95 4.47
C PHE A 37 6.97 -0.20 3.71
N PRO A 38 6.96 -1.48 4.19
CA PRO A 38 6.27 -2.57 3.50
C PRO A 38 4.80 -2.29 3.20
N HIS A 39 4.06 -1.80 4.20
CA HIS A 39 2.66 -1.43 4.03
C HIS A 39 2.50 -0.27 3.03
N SER A 40 3.39 0.72 3.06
CA SER A 40 3.33 1.88 2.16
C SER A 40 3.58 1.50 0.71
N VAL A 41 4.54 0.60 0.43
CA VAL A 41 4.81 0.06 -0.91
C VAL A 41 3.55 -0.64 -1.45
N MET A 42 2.97 -1.56 -0.67
CA MET A 42 1.73 -2.25 -1.06
C MET A 42 0.55 -1.30 -1.24
N HIS A 43 0.42 -0.29 -0.37
CA HIS A 43 -0.64 0.70 -0.45
C HIS A 43 -0.57 1.53 -1.74
N VAL A 44 0.63 1.98 -2.12
CA VAL A 44 0.84 2.71 -3.38
C VAL A 44 0.51 1.82 -4.57
N MET A 45 0.98 0.57 -4.59
CA MET A 45 0.72 -0.37 -5.68
C MET A 45 -0.78 -0.69 -5.83
N ALA A 46 -1.48 -0.93 -4.72
CA ALA A 46 -2.93 -1.11 -4.71
C ALA A 46 -3.64 0.10 -5.30
N LYS A 47 -3.27 1.32 -4.85
CA LYS A 47 -3.87 2.56 -5.35
C LYS A 47 -3.70 2.74 -6.85
N GLN A 48 -2.51 2.46 -7.40
CA GLN A 48 -2.27 2.56 -8.84
C GLN A 48 -3.13 1.58 -9.64
N THR A 49 -3.24 0.35 -9.13
CA THR A 49 -4.07 -0.70 -9.74
C THR A 49 -5.55 -0.35 -9.71
N ASP A 50 -6.03 0.22 -8.61
CA ASP A 50 -7.42 0.67 -8.48
C ASP A 50 -7.74 1.84 -9.43
N VAL A 51 -6.80 2.78 -9.61
CA VAL A 51 -6.97 3.86 -10.59
C VAL A 51 -7.04 3.31 -12.01
N LEU A 52 -6.24 2.30 -12.37
CA LEU A 52 -6.34 1.64 -13.67
C LEU A 52 -7.71 0.97 -13.87
N LYS A 53 -8.22 0.26 -12.86
CA LYS A 53 -9.56 -0.34 -12.88
C LYS A 53 -10.66 0.72 -13.00
N ALA A 54 -10.54 1.83 -12.27
CA ALA A 54 -11.49 2.94 -12.33
C ALA A 54 -11.48 3.62 -13.71
N ASN A 55 -10.30 3.83 -14.31
CA ASN A 55 -10.17 4.34 -15.67
C ASN A 55 -10.85 3.41 -16.68
N LEU A 56 -10.62 2.10 -16.57
CA LEU A 56 -11.28 1.11 -17.41
C LEU A 56 -12.82 1.13 -17.25
N ALA A 57 -13.33 1.19 -16.02
CA ALA A 57 -14.77 1.28 -15.74
C ALA A 57 -15.40 2.56 -16.30
N ALA A 58 -14.63 3.64 -16.38
CA ALA A 58 -15.03 4.91 -16.96
C ALA A 58 -14.81 4.99 -18.49
N ASN A 59 -14.42 3.90 -19.15
CA ASN A 59 -14.02 3.86 -20.57
C ASN A 59 -12.88 4.83 -20.94
N ARG A 60 -12.04 5.18 -19.96
CA ARG A 60 -10.84 6.01 -20.12
C ARG A 60 -9.62 5.12 -20.34
N CYS A 61 -9.46 4.67 -21.58
CA CYS A 61 -8.49 3.64 -21.94
C CYS A 61 -7.43 4.15 -22.92
N THR A 62 -7.13 5.45 -22.87
CA THR A 62 -6.04 6.00 -23.68
C THR A 62 -4.70 5.62 -23.06
N ALA A 63 -3.63 5.64 -23.86
CA ALA A 63 -2.28 5.40 -23.34
C ALA A 63 -1.93 6.37 -22.19
N SER A 64 -2.37 7.63 -22.25
CA SER A 64 -2.12 8.62 -21.19
C SER A 64 -2.90 8.35 -19.90
N ASP A 65 -4.04 7.64 -19.96
CA ASP A 65 -4.77 7.20 -18.77
C ASP A 65 -4.05 6.04 -18.05
N ALA A 66 -3.31 5.20 -18.78
CA ALA A 66 -2.68 3.99 -18.24
C ALA A 66 -1.19 4.18 -17.88
N LEU A 67 -0.42 4.81 -18.77
CA LEU A 67 1.04 4.92 -18.69
C LEU A 67 1.55 5.42 -17.34
N PRO A 68 1.04 6.53 -16.77
CA PRO A 68 1.56 7.04 -15.51
C PRO A 68 1.38 6.06 -14.35
N ARG A 69 0.33 5.23 -14.39
CA ARG A 69 0.04 4.25 -13.34
C ARG A 69 0.96 3.04 -13.48
N LEU A 70 1.16 2.56 -14.72
CA LEU A 70 2.10 1.50 -15.05
C LEU A 70 3.54 1.86 -14.69
N GLN A 71 3.97 3.09 -14.97
CA GLN A 71 5.30 3.59 -14.60
C GLN A 71 5.50 3.63 -13.09
N THR A 72 4.48 4.09 -12.34
CA THR A 72 4.54 4.12 -10.87
C THR A 72 4.61 2.70 -10.31
N LEU A 73 3.76 1.78 -10.78
CA LEU A 73 3.81 0.36 -10.40
C LEU A 73 5.19 -0.23 -10.66
N ARG A 74 5.77 0.05 -11.83
CA ARG A 74 7.09 -0.49 -12.19
C ARG A 74 8.21 0.07 -11.31
N ALA A 75 8.18 1.35 -11.01
CA ALA A 75 9.16 1.98 -10.12
C ALA A 75 9.09 1.36 -8.72
N VAL A 76 7.89 1.35 -8.12
CA VAL A 76 7.67 0.84 -6.76
C VAL A 76 7.92 -0.68 -6.66
N SER A 77 7.73 -1.44 -7.74
CA SER A 77 8.03 -2.88 -7.75
C SER A 77 9.52 -3.21 -7.58
N ASN A 78 10.44 -2.24 -7.75
CA ASN A 78 11.87 -2.45 -7.42
C ASN A 78 12.14 -2.42 -5.91
N ASP A 79 11.19 -1.93 -5.13
CA ASP A 79 11.34 -1.79 -3.68
C ASP A 79 10.84 -3.03 -2.93
N LEU A 80 10.29 -4.05 -3.61
CA LEU A 80 9.66 -5.21 -2.97
C LEU A 80 10.63 -5.98 -2.06
N GLU A 81 11.83 -6.29 -2.54
CA GLU A 81 12.83 -7.01 -1.76
C GLU A 81 13.37 -6.15 -0.59
N THR A 82 13.47 -4.83 -0.77
CA THR A 82 13.87 -3.90 0.31
C THR A 82 12.76 -3.73 1.35
N ALA A 83 11.50 -3.76 0.90
CA ALA A 83 10.32 -3.58 1.72
C ALA A 83 10.02 -4.79 2.59
N PHE A 84 10.36 -6.00 2.12
CA PHE A 84 10.14 -7.26 2.82
C PHE A 84 11.48 -8.00 3.04
N PRO A 85 12.35 -7.50 3.92
CA PRO A 85 13.69 -8.06 4.10
C PRO A 85 13.65 -9.52 4.56
N ASP A 86 12.65 -9.90 5.38
CA ASP A 86 12.46 -11.27 5.85
C ASP A 86 12.08 -12.25 4.72
N LEU A 87 11.57 -11.73 3.59
CA LEU A 87 11.20 -12.52 2.40
C LEU A 87 12.22 -12.41 1.26
N ALA A 88 13.16 -11.48 1.35
CA ALA A 88 14.09 -11.17 0.25
C ALA A 88 15.00 -12.35 -0.13
N GLU A 89 15.21 -13.30 0.78
CA GLU A 89 15.96 -14.53 0.52
C GLU A 89 15.08 -15.72 0.07
N ASP A 90 13.74 -15.62 0.15
CA ASP A 90 12.84 -16.65 -0.35
C ASP A 90 12.77 -16.58 -1.88
N SER A 91 13.30 -17.61 -2.54
CA SER A 91 13.30 -17.72 -4.00
C SER A 91 11.92 -17.58 -4.66
N ARG A 92 10.83 -17.99 -3.99
CA ARG A 92 9.46 -17.85 -4.51
C ARG A 92 9.04 -16.38 -4.49
N PHE A 93 9.35 -15.66 -3.41
CA PHE A 93 9.05 -14.22 -3.30
C PHE A 93 9.78 -13.43 -4.39
N VAL A 94 11.09 -13.65 -4.54
CA VAL A 94 11.92 -13.01 -5.59
C VAL A 94 11.39 -13.35 -6.99
N THR A 95 10.93 -14.59 -7.20
CA THR A 95 10.34 -15.01 -8.47
C THR A 95 9.03 -14.26 -8.77
N HIS A 96 8.11 -14.18 -7.81
CA HIS A 96 6.85 -13.45 -7.98
C HIS A 96 7.08 -11.94 -8.20
N ALA A 97 7.99 -11.34 -7.43
CA ALA A 97 8.40 -9.95 -7.61
C ALA A 97 9.00 -9.70 -9.00
N GLY A 98 9.84 -10.62 -9.49
CA GLY A 98 10.40 -10.60 -10.84
C GLY A 98 9.34 -10.74 -11.94
N GLN A 99 8.35 -11.62 -11.76
CA GLN A 99 7.25 -11.81 -12.72
C GLN A 99 6.35 -10.58 -12.82
N LEU A 100 6.07 -9.91 -11.70
CA LEU A 100 5.33 -8.64 -11.71
C LEU A 100 6.12 -7.57 -12.47
N ARG A 101 7.43 -7.43 -12.19
CA ARG A 101 8.31 -6.50 -12.92
C ARG A 101 8.29 -6.77 -14.43
N ALA A 102 8.42 -8.04 -14.84
CA ALA A 102 8.35 -8.44 -16.24
C ALA A 102 6.99 -8.13 -16.90
N THR A 103 5.89 -8.33 -16.18
CA THR A 103 4.54 -7.99 -16.64
C THR A 103 4.40 -6.49 -16.88
N LEU A 104 4.93 -5.67 -15.96
CA LEU A 104 4.92 -4.21 -16.07
C LEU A 104 5.84 -3.71 -17.19
N ASP A 105 7.03 -4.29 -17.35
CA ASP A 105 7.95 -3.97 -18.45
C ASP A 105 7.33 -4.30 -19.82
N GLY A 106 6.61 -5.42 -19.92
CA GLY A 106 5.83 -5.76 -21.12
C GLY A 106 4.72 -4.73 -21.41
N ALA A 107 3.99 -4.29 -20.40
CA ALA A 107 2.95 -3.28 -20.56
C ALA A 107 3.50 -1.88 -20.88
N LEU A 108 4.72 -1.56 -20.46
CA LEU A 108 5.37 -0.28 -20.75
C LEU A 108 6.02 -0.26 -22.14
N SER A 109 6.56 -1.38 -22.60
CA SER A 109 7.13 -1.51 -23.96
C SER A 109 6.07 -1.54 -25.06
N ALA A 110 4.86 -2.04 -24.76
CA ALA A 110 3.69 -1.98 -25.62
C ALA A 110 2.49 -1.41 -24.85
N PRO A 111 2.41 -0.06 -24.70
CA PRO A 111 1.34 0.58 -23.95
C PRO A 111 -0.06 0.22 -24.48
N PRO A 112 -1.05 -0.06 -23.61
CA PRO A 112 -2.38 -0.44 -24.06
C PRO A 112 -3.05 0.72 -24.82
N VAL A 113 -3.61 0.41 -25.99
CA VAL A 113 -4.30 1.38 -26.85
C VAL A 113 -5.78 1.02 -26.97
N GLY A 114 -6.54 1.40 -25.95
CA GLY A 114 -7.98 1.15 -25.88
C GLY A 114 -8.38 0.13 -24.82
N CYS A 115 -9.68 0.04 -24.56
CA CYS A 115 -10.21 -0.69 -23.41
C CYS A 115 -9.96 -2.21 -23.41
N PRO A 116 -9.98 -2.93 -24.54
CA PRO A 116 -9.62 -4.35 -24.56
C PRO A 116 -8.19 -4.60 -24.07
N ASP A 117 -7.23 -3.80 -24.55
CA ASP A 117 -5.83 -3.92 -24.17
C ASP A 117 -5.62 -3.51 -22.70
N THR A 118 -6.24 -2.40 -22.27
CA THR A 118 -6.19 -1.97 -20.86
C THR A 118 -6.76 -3.05 -19.95
N LYS A 119 -7.87 -3.70 -20.33
CA LYS A 119 -8.46 -4.80 -19.56
C LYS A 119 -7.51 -5.99 -19.45
N ALA A 120 -6.86 -6.38 -20.55
CA ALA A 120 -5.89 -7.48 -20.56
C ALA A 120 -4.64 -7.17 -19.72
N VAL A 121 -4.16 -5.93 -19.75
CA VAL A 121 -3.05 -5.48 -18.88
C VAL A 121 -3.46 -5.51 -17.41
N VAL A 122 -4.62 -4.96 -17.05
CA VAL A 122 -5.13 -4.95 -15.67
C VAL A 122 -5.33 -6.37 -15.14
N ALA A 123 -5.82 -7.30 -15.97
CA ALA A 123 -5.98 -8.71 -15.59
C ALA A 123 -4.62 -9.35 -15.28
N ARG A 124 -3.63 -9.21 -16.16
CA ARG A 124 -2.28 -9.78 -15.95
C ARG A 124 -1.58 -9.22 -14.72
N ILE A 125 -1.72 -7.92 -14.46
CA ILE A 125 -1.21 -7.30 -13.22
C ILE A 125 -1.91 -7.92 -12.00
N GLY A 126 -3.24 -8.04 -12.04
CA GLY A 126 -4.01 -8.67 -10.96
C GLY A 126 -3.62 -10.12 -10.69
N GLU A 127 -3.35 -10.90 -11.73
CA GLU A 127 -2.84 -12.27 -11.63
C GLU A 127 -1.45 -12.32 -10.97
N ALA A 128 -0.53 -11.44 -11.37
CA ALA A 128 0.79 -11.35 -10.75
C ALA A 128 0.73 -10.93 -9.28
N CYS A 129 -0.13 -9.96 -8.93
CA CYS A 129 -0.40 -9.57 -7.54
C CYS A 129 -0.96 -10.75 -6.74
N LYS A 130 -1.96 -11.46 -7.29
CA LYS A 130 -2.59 -12.62 -6.65
C LYS A 130 -1.60 -13.75 -6.43
N ALA A 131 -0.76 -14.08 -7.41
CA ALA A 131 0.23 -15.14 -7.30
C ALA A 131 1.20 -14.92 -6.12
N CYS A 132 1.67 -13.69 -5.93
CA CYS A 132 2.48 -13.34 -4.78
C CYS A 132 1.70 -13.47 -3.46
N HIS A 133 0.48 -12.92 -3.40
CA HIS A 133 -0.32 -12.90 -2.17
C HIS A 133 -0.92 -14.25 -1.77
N ASP A 134 -1.09 -15.17 -2.71
CA ASP A 134 -1.50 -16.55 -2.42
C ASP A 134 -0.41 -17.28 -1.61
N ASP A 135 0.87 -16.94 -1.83
CA ASP A 135 2.01 -17.54 -1.13
C ASP A 135 2.46 -16.74 0.11
N PHE A 136 2.30 -15.41 0.09
CA PHE A 136 2.93 -14.49 1.03
C PHE A 136 1.97 -13.44 1.60
N ALA A 137 0.72 -13.78 1.91
CA ALA A 137 -0.26 -12.81 2.46
C ALA A 137 0.32 -11.95 3.60
N HIS A 138 0.69 -10.71 3.27
CA HIS A 138 1.16 -9.64 4.15
C HIS A 138 0.22 -8.44 4.01
#